data_AF-A0A3Q2SU41-F1
#
_entry.id   AF-A0A3Q2SU41-F1
#
_cell.length_a   1.000
_cell.length_b   1.000
_cell.length_c   1.000
_cell.angle_alpha   90.00
_cell.angle_beta   90.00
_cell.angle_gamma   90.00
#
_symmetry.space_group_name_H-M   'P 1'
#
loop_
_entity.id
_entity.type
_entity.pdbx_description
1 polymer ?
#
loop_
_entity_poly.entity_id
_entity_poly.type
_entity_poly.pdbx_seq_one_letter_code
_entity_poly.pdbx_strand_id
1 'polypeptide(L)'
;PAYITNLLQPSTTFSYHDTFSSSSGPSPCEEERRAAMESSGAFVPSCDADGSFRPKQCQPGGRCWCVDPAGRELPGTRRPGDALVCGERL
;
A
#
# COMPACT_ATOMS: atom_id res chain seq x y z
N PRO A 1 -19.79 44.98 -32.81
CA PRO A 1 -19.25 45.30 -31.47
C PRO A 1 -20.32 45.07 -30.37
N ALA A 2 -20.07 44.12 -29.47
CA ALA A 2 -20.72 43.99 -28.17
C ALA A 2 -19.80 43.16 -27.26
N TYR A 3 -19.56 43.70 -26.08
CA TYR A 3 -18.63 43.26 -25.06
C TYR A 3 -19.37 42.36 -24.06
N ILE A 4 -18.96 41.10 -23.90
CA ILE A 4 -19.32 40.30 -22.72
C ILE A 4 -18.10 39.44 -22.30
N THR A 5 -17.46 39.93 -21.24
CA THR A 5 -17.00 39.22 -20.04
C THR A 5 -16.23 37.90 -20.20
N ASN A 6 -14.96 37.95 -19.79
CA ASN A 6 -14.16 36.87 -19.19
C ASN A 6 -14.61 35.44 -19.53
N LEU A 7 -13.99 34.85 -20.57
CA LEU A 7 -13.86 33.41 -20.66
C LEU A 7 -12.85 32.94 -19.60
N LEU A 8 -13.25 32.98 -18.32
CA LEU A 8 -12.67 32.12 -17.29
C LEU A 8 -13.28 30.74 -17.45
N GLN A 9 -12.86 30.07 -18.52
CA GLN A 9 -12.89 28.63 -18.60
C GLN A 9 -11.53 28.17 -19.08
N PRO A 10 -10.57 27.94 -18.17
CA PRO A 10 -9.64 26.85 -18.40
C PRO A 10 -10.45 25.55 -18.26
N SER A 11 -11.19 25.14 -19.30
CA SER A 11 -11.80 23.80 -19.34
C SER A 11 -10.77 22.69 -19.45
N THR A 12 -9.50 23.07 -19.54
CA THR A 12 -8.38 22.21 -19.17
C THR A 12 -7.58 22.99 -18.15
N THR A 13 -7.98 22.90 -16.88
CA THR A 13 -6.97 22.82 -15.83
C THR A 13 -6.08 21.66 -16.22
N PHE A 14 -5.04 21.98 -17.01
CA PHE A 14 -3.66 21.59 -16.81
C PHE A 14 -3.58 20.37 -15.89
N SER A 15 -3.19 19.20 -16.41
CA SER A 15 -2.90 17.99 -15.61
C SER A 15 -1.68 18.19 -14.70
N TYR A 16 -1.71 19.27 -13.91
CA TYR A 16 -0.83 19.64 -12.82
C TYR A 16 -1.41 19.24 -11.46
N HIS A 17 -2.49 18.46 -11.45
CA HIS A 17 -2.35 17.16 -10.82
C HIS A 17 -1.71 16.26 -11.88
N ASP A 18 -0.39 16.27 -12.04
CA ASP A 18 0.39 15.24 -11.34
C ASP A 18 1.86 15.62 -11.04
N THR A 19 2.30 16.87 -11.22
CA THR A 19 3.65 17.28 -10.73
C THR A 19 3.65 17.72 -9.26
N PHE A 20 2.64 17.30 -8.50
CA PHE A 20 2.66 17.15 -7.04
C PHE A 20 1.83 15.93 -6.60
N SER A 21 1.67 14.91 -7.46
CA SER A 21 1.45 13.57 -6.94
C SER A 21 2.80 13.10 -6.47
N SER A 22 2.89 12.75 -5.18
CA SER A 22 4.03 12.08 -4.60
C SER A 22 4.69 11.17 -5.63
N SER A 23 5.91 11.53 -6.05
CA SER A 23 6.76 10.77 -6.97
C SER A 23 7.23 9.44 -6.37
N SER A 24 6.41 8.84 -5.53
CA SER A 24 6.57 7.54 -4.95
C SER A 24 5.54 6.71 -5.69
N GLY A 25 5.97 6.06 -6.77
CA GLY A 25 5.22 4.96 -7.36
C GLY A 25 4.84 3.92 -6.29
N PRO A 26 4.03 2.91 -6.63
CA PRO A 26 3.59 1.92 -5.66
C PRO A 26 4.77 1.37 -4.88
N SER A 27 4.64 1.31 -3.56
CA SER A 27 5.68 0.74 -2.71
C SER A 27 5.87 -0.75 -3.04
N PRO A 28 6.99 -1.37 -2.64
CA PRO A 28 7.18 -2.81 -2.82
C PRO A 28 6.03 -3.64 -2.22
N CYS A 29 5.50 -3.22 -1.07
CA CYS A 29 4.34 -3.87 -0.45
C CYS A 29 3.06 -3.68 -1.26
N GLU A 30 2.81 -2.48 -1.79
CA GLU A 30 1.62 -2.20 -2.59
C GLU A 30 1.63 -2.93 -3.92
N GLU A 31 2.79 -3.06 -4.54
CA GLU A 31 2.99 -3.81 -5.76
C GLU A 31 2.73 -5.30 -5.55
N GLU A 32 3.31 -5.91 -4.51
CA GLU A 32 3.00 -7.29 -4.13
C GLU A 32 1.53 -7.49 -3.80
N ARG A 33 0.93 -6.55 -3.05
CA ARG A 33 -0.49 -6.60 -2.71
C ARG A 33 -1.36 -6.64 -3.95
N ARG A 34 -1.09 -5.79 -4.94
CA ARG A 34 -1.83 -5.76 -6.21
C ARG A 34 -1.66 -7.07 -6.98
N ALA A 35 -0.43 -7.55 -7.12
CA ALA A 35 -0.15 -8.82 -7.80
C ALA A 35 -0.83 -10.01 -7.10
N ALA A 36 -0.85 -10.02 -5.76
CA ALA A 36 -1.53 -11.05 -4.98
C ALA A 36 -3.05 -10.97 -5.09
N MET A 37 -3.63 -9.77 -5.24
CA MET A 37 -5.07 -9.63 -5.49
C MET A 37 -5.48 -10.16 -6.87
N GLU A 38 -4.60 -10.06 -7.87
CA GLU A 38 -4.83 -10.61 -9.21
C GLU A 38 -4.66 -12.14 -9.24
N SER A 39 -3.95 -12.72 -8.26
CA SER A 39 -3.72 -14.16 -8.14
C SER A 39 -4.66 -14.81 -7.13
N SER A 40 -5.70 -15.48 -7.62
CA SER A 40 -6.64 -16.22 -6.78
C SER A 40 -5.92 -17.29 -5.94
N GLY A 41 -5.89 -17.09 -4.62
CA GLY A 41 -5.25 -18.01 -3.67
C GLY A 41 -3.86 -17.57 -3.19
N ALA A 42 -3.32 -16.47 -3.71
CA ALA A 42 -2.10 -15.87 -3.17
C ALA A 42 -2.35 -15.17 -1.82
N PHE A 43 -1.30 -15.11 -1.01
CA PHE A 43 -1.30 -14.32 0.22
C PHE A 43 -1.24 -12.83 -0.12
N VAL A 44 -2.18 -12.05 0.39
CA VAL A 44 -2.21 -10.59 0.22
C VAL A 44 -1.50 -9.93 1.41
N PRO A 45 -0.33 -9.32 1.23
CA PRO A 45 0.39 -8.64 2.31
C PRO A 45 -0.36 -7.41 2.81
N SER A 46 -0.21 -7.11 4.11
CA SER A 46 -0.61 -5.84 4.69
C SER A 46 0.54 -4.85 4.64
N CYS A 47 0.22 -3.61 4.28
CA CYS A 47 1.17 -2.51 4.15
C CYS A 47 0.87 -1.43 5.20
N ASP A 48 1.91 -0.76 5.69
CA ASP A 48 1.77 0.45 6.49
C ASP A 48 1.69 1.70 5.59
N ALA A 49 1.34 2.85 6.20
CA ALA A 49 1.09 4.10 5.48
C ALA A 49 2.35 4.68 4.82
N ASP A 50 3.54 4.31 5.30
CA ASP A 50 4.84 4.65 4.72
C ASP A 50 5.22 3.74 3.53
N GLY A 51 4.39 2.74 3.22
CA GLY A 51 4.62 1.79 2.12
C GLY A 51 5.46 0.58 2.50
N SER A 52 5.96 0.47 3.74
CA SER A 52 6.61 -0.75 4.23
C SER A 52 5.60 -1.87 4.50
N PHE A 53 6.13 -3.09 4.68
CA PHE A 53 5.34 -4.24 5.08
C PHE A 53 5.01 -4.14 6.57
N ARG A 54 3.74 -4.37 6.90
CA ARG A 54 3.32 -4.44 8.31
C ARG A 54 4.08 -5.56 9.03
N PRO A 55 4.67 -5.29 10.21
CA PRO A 55 5.45 -6.29 10.94
C PRO A 55 4.68 -7.57 11.21
N LYS A 56 3.35 -7.50 11.35
CA LYS A 56 2.47 -8.67 11.46
C LYS A 56 1.72 -8.88 10.15
N GLN A 57 1.88 -10.07 9.58
CA GLN A 57 1.18 -10.52 8.39
C GLN A 57 0.25 -11.70 8.72
N CYS A 58 -0.98 -11.69 8.22
CA CYS A 58 -1.98 -12.71 8.52
C CYS A 58 -2.64 -13.21 7.23
N GLN A 59 -2.54 -14.52 6.96
CA GLN A 59 -3.14 -15.14 5.77
C GLN A 59 -4.61 -15.51 6.01
N PRO A 60 -5.42 -15.54 4.93
CA PRO A 60 -6.72 -16.20 4.96
C PRO A 60 -6.55 -17.65 5.47
N GLY A 61 -7.28 -18.02 6.52
CA GLY A 61 -7.07 -19.29 7.24
C GLY A 61 -6.42 -19.13 8.62
N GLY A 62 -6.20 -17.89 9.07
CA GLY A 62 -5.95 -17.57 10.49
C GLY A 62 -4.53 -17.85 10.97
N ARG A 63 -3.56 -17.95 10.07
CA ARG A 63 -2.14 -18.08 10.42
C ARG A 63 -1.48 -16.72 10.26
N CYS A 64 -0.86 -16.22 11.32
CA CYS A 64 -0.11 -14.97 11.33
C CYS A 64 1.37 -15.23 11.57
N TRP A 65 2.24 -14.38 11.02
CA TRP A 65 3.69 -14.42 11.19
C TRP A 65 4.24 -13.00 11.25
N CYS A 66 5.46 -12.86 11.75
CA CYS A 66 6.16 -11.59 11.72
C CYS A 66 7.00 -11.49 10.45
N VAL A 67 7.12 -10.28 9.90
CA VAL A 67 7.99 -9.99 8.77
C VAL A 67 8.97 -8.87 9.11
N ASP A 68 10.07 -8.83 8.36
CA ASP A 68 10.97 -7.67 8.35
C ASP A 68 10.39 -6.54 7.46
N PRO A 69 11.01 -5.34 7.45
CA PRO A 69 10.55 -4.22 6.62
C PRO A 69 10.54 -4.50 5.10
N ALA A 70 11.20 -5.56 4.65
CA ALA A 70 11.20 -6.01 3.26
C ALA A 70 10.12 -7.07 2.99
N GLY A 71 9.29 -7.43 3.97
CA GLY A 71 8.20 -8.39 3.83
C GLY A 71 8.61 -9.85 4.03
N ARG A 72 9.86 -10.13 4.42
CA ARG A 72 10.35 -11.51 4.60
C ARG A 72 9.90 -12.06 5.94
N GLU A 73 9.30 -13.25 5.92
CA GLU A 73 8.88 -13.96 7.14
C GLU A 73 10.07 -14.22 8.08
N LEU A 74 9.90 -13.84 9.34
CA LEU A 74 10.82 -14.16 10.42
C LEU A 74 10.64 -15.64 10.82
N PRO A 75 11.71 -16.44 10.83
CA PRO A 75 11.61 -17.87 11.11
C PRO A 75 11.04 -18.14 12.51
N GLY A 76 10.17 -19.14 12.61
CA GLY A 76 9.55 -19.55 13.88
C GLY A 76 8.43 -18.65 14.39
N THR A 77 8.01 -17.65 13.61
CA THR A 77 6.92 -16.73 14.04
C THR A 77 5.53 -17.16 13.58
N ARG A 78 5.43 -17.97 12.52
CA ARG A 78 4.15 -18.44 11.95
C ARG A 78 3.35 -19.32 12.91
N ARG A 79 2.21 -18.80 13.37
CA ARG A 79 1.31 -19.48 14.30
C ARG A 79 -0.16 -19.16 14.02
N PRO A 80 -1.10 -20.01 14.47
CA PRO A 80 -2.52 -19.69 14.43
C PRO A 80 -2.85 -18.54 15.40
N GLY A 81 -3.73 -17.62 14.98
CA GLY A 81 -4.30 -16.56 15.83
C GLY A 81 -3.57 -15.21 15.81
N ASP A 82 -4.30 -14.18 16.22
CA ASP A 82 -3.89 -12.76 16.18
C ASP A 82 -2.99 -12.30 17.34
N ALA A 83 -2.79 -13.15 18.34
CA ALA A 83 -2.01 -12.85 19.55
C ALA A 83 -0.48 -12.77 19.30
N LEU A 84 -0.06 -12.86 18.04
CA LEU A 84 1.33 -12.64 17.67
C LEU A 84 1.67 -11.14 17.77
N VAL A 85 2.58 -10.80 18.68
CA VAL A 85 3.14 -9.45 18.80
C VAL A 85 4.36 -9.34 17.89
N CYS A 86 4.32 -8.42 16.94
CA CYS A 86 5.41 -8.09 16.03
C CYS A 86 5.66 -6.58 16.14
N GLY A 87 6.89 -6.16 16.41
CA GLY A 87 7.24 -4.73 16.43
C GLY A 87 7.32 -4.09 17.81
N GLU A 88 7.79 -4.81 18.83
CA GLU A 88 8.41 -4.13 19.96
C GLU A 88 9.81 -3.69 19.54
N ARG A 89 9.96 -2.36 19.44
CA ARG A 89 11.24 -1.69 19.40
C ARG A 89 12.08 -2.20 20.57
N LEU A 90 12.97 -3.16 20.32
CA LEU A 90 14.14 -3.40 21.17
C LEU A 90 15.10 -2.22 21.00
#